data_AF-A0A0R3Q410-F1
#
_entry.id   AF-A0A0R3Q410-F1
#
_cell.length_a   1.000
_cell.length_b   1.000
_cell.length_c   1.000
_cell.angle_alpha   90.00
_cell.angle_beta   90.00
_cell.angle_gamma   90.00
#
_symmetry.space_group_name_H-M   'P 1'
#
loop_
_entity.id
_entity.type
_entity.pdbx_description
1 polymer ?
#
loop_
_entity_poly.entity_id
_entity_poly.type
_entity_poly.pdbx_seq_one_letter_code
_entity_poly.pdbx_strand_id
1 'polypeptide(L)'
;MKSDGMDDKCLFREQLTSSGYTMFQSAWKQNLFLGFNRKGKFQDPSQINTKRRCFLFIKLLREVKSTRLTSCSKSEKDDQTELDLESKRQRYLYDVVRESLLSRIRATT
;
A
#
# COMPACT_ATOMS: atom_id res chain seq x y z
N MET A 1 5.42 -4.18 -27.42
CA MET A 1 4.49 -4.93 -26.54
C MET A 1 4.23 -4.08 -25.30
N LYS A 2 2.98 -3.72 -25.02
CA LYS A 2 2.62 -3.14 -23.70
C LYS A 2 2.75 -4.27 -22.68
N SER A 3 3.54 -4.11 -21.63
CA SER A 3 3.49 -5.06 -20.51
C SER A 3 2.19 -4.79 -19.76
N ASP A 4 1.42 -5.84 -19.48
CA ASP A 4 0.07 -5.74 -18.89
C ASP A 4 0.12 -5.40 -17.38
N GLY A 5 1.18 -4.71 -16.92
CA GLY A 5 1.37 -4.36 -15.52
C GLY A 5 1.57 -5.56 -14.59
N MET A 6 1.75 -6.76 -15.14
CA MET A 6 2.00 -8.00 -14.38
C MET A 6 3.49 -8.28 -14.18
N ASP A 7 4.38 -7.41 -14.65
CA ASP A 7 5.80 -7.55 -14.40
C ASP A 7 6.16 -7.13 -12.97
N ASP A 8 7.25 -7.68 -12.44
CA ASP A 8 7.73 -7.36 -11.09
C ASP A 8 8.05 -5.85 -10.91
N LYS A 9 8.19 -5.10 -12.00
CA LYS A 9 8.47 -3.66 -11.96
C LYS A 9 7.22 -2.85 -11.61
N CYS A 10 6.03 -3.42 -11.81
CA CYS A 10 4.75 -2.85 -11.41
C CYS A 10 4.32 -3.22 -9.98
N LEU A 11 5.05 -4.13 -9.32
CA LEU A 11 4.73 -4.60 -7.98
C LEU A 11 5.52 -3.84 -6.90
N PHE A 12 4.81 -3.50 -5.81
CA PHE A 12 5.40 -2.84 -4.65
C PHE A 12 5.07 -3.59 -3.36
N ARG A 13 6.09 -3.77 -2.51
CA ARG A 13 5.94 -4.22 -1.13
C ARG A 13 5.60 -3.04 -0.24
N GLU A 14 4.51 -3.15 0.47
CA GLU A 14 4.10 -2.15 1.44
C GLU A 14 4.88 -2.30 2.76
N GLN A 15 5.40 -1.20 3.28
CA GLN A 15 6.06 -1.13 4.58
C GLN A 15 5.40 -0.06 5.44
N LEU A 16 4.89 -0.46 6.60
CA LEU A 16 4.35 0.48 7.59
C LEU A 16 5.49 1.01 8.46
N THR A 17 5.60 2.33 8.58
CA THR A 17 6.55 2.96 9.50
C THR A 17 6.03 2.93 10.93
N SER A 18 6.93 3.07 11.90
CA SER A 18 6.55 3.24 13.31
C SER A 18 5.65 4.46 13.56
N SER A 19 5.70 5.45 12.67
CA SER A 19 4.85 6.64 12.70
C SER A 19 3.49 6.48 12.00
N GLY A 20 3.17 5.29 11.48
CA GLY A 20 1.88 5.00 10.83
C GLY A 20 1.76 5.45 9.38
N TYR A 21 2.86 5.88 8.75
CA TYR A 21 2.91 6.14 7.31
C TYR A 21 3.25 4.87 6.54
N THR A 22 2.86 4.83 5.28
CA THR A 22 3.22 3.75 4.37
C THR A 22 4.40 4.16 3.49
N MET A 23 5.34 3.25 3.28
CA MET A 23 6.37 3.30 2.24
C MET A 23 6.14 2.18 1.23
N PHE A 24 6.40 2.43 -0.05
CA PHE A 24 6.24 1.43 -1.11
C PHE A 24 7.59 1.09 -1.73
N GLN A 25 8.11 -0.10 -1.41
CA GLN A 25 9.37 -0.59 -1.94
C GLN A 25 9.13 -1.38 -3.24
N SER A 26 9.94 -1.17 -4.27
CA SER A 26 9.88 -1.98 -5.49
C SER A 26 10.10 -3.46 -5.18
N ALA A 27 9.26 -4.33 -5.74
CA ALA A 27 9.46 -5.79 -5.66
C ALA A 27 10.62 -6.26 -6.55
N TRP A 28 10.86 -5.59 -7.68
CA TRP A 28 11.93 -5.91 -8.62
C TRP A 28 13.33 -5.55 -8.13
N LYS A 29 13.49 -4.42 -7.43
CA LYS A 29 14.79 -3.95 -6.93
C LYS A 29 14.72 -3.51 -5.48
N GLN A 30 15.58 -4.10 -4.65
CA GLN A 30 15.71 -3.73 -3.25
C GLN A 30 16.17 -2.27 -3.08
N ASN A 31 15.77 -1.65 -1.98
CA ASN A 31 16.10 -0.27 -1.60
C ASN A 31 15.63 0.83 -2.57
N LEU A 32 14.79 0.50 -3.55
CA LEU A 32 14.09 1.50 -4.35
C LEU A 32 12.68 1.70 -3.81
N PHE A 33 12.36 2.95 -3.50
CA PHE A 33 11.07 3.34 -2.97
C PHE A 33 10.38 4.33 -3.90
N LEU A 34 9.06 4.17 -4.05
CA LEU A 34 8.22 5.15 -4.72
C LEU A 34 8.21 6.43 -3.89
N GLY A 35 8.37 7.58 -4.54
CA GLY A 35 8.32 8.88 -3.87
C GLY A 35 7.97 10.01 -4.82
N PHE A 36 7.43 11.07 -4.26
CA PHE A 36 7.10 12.31 -4.97
C PHE A 36 7.70 13.50 -4.25
N ASN A 37 8.26 14.44 -5.01
CA ASN A 37 8.72 15.70 -4.46
C ASN A 37 7.54 16.64 -4.20
N ARG A 38 7.81 17.82 -3.61
CA ARG A 38 6.77 18.83 -3.27
C ARG A 38 5.97 19.34 -4.47
N LYS A 39 6.46 19.15 -5.70
CA LYS A 39 5.76 19.53 -6.95
C LYS A 39 4.96 18.36 -7.55
N GLY A 40 4.86 17.23 -6.86
CA GLY A 40 4.15 16.04 -7.34
C GLY A 40 4.89 15.27 -8.44
N LYS A 41 6.17 15.56 -8.68
CA LYS A 41 7.00 14.79 -9.63
C LYS A 41 7.69 13.64 -8.93
N PHE A 42 8.00 12.57 -9.67
CA PHE A 42 8.77 11.45 -9.15
C PHE A 42 10.08 11.93 -8.50
N GLN A 43 10.33 11.44 -7.29
CA GLN A 43 11.54 11.71 -6.54
C GLN A 43 12.58 10.64 -6.88
N ASP A 44 13.83 11.06 -7.10
CA ASP A 44 14.96 10.14 -7.25
C ASP A 44 15.08 9.25 -5.99
N PRO A 45 14.99 7.90 -6.12
CA PRO A 45 15.09 6.97 -4.99
C PRO A 45 16.40 7.07 -4.19
N SER A 46 17.49 7.54 -4.79
CA SER A 46 18.78 7.73 -4.09
C SER A 46 18.66 8.69 -2.89
N GLN A 47 17.65 9.57 -2.92
CA GLN A 47 17.41 10.62 -1.93
C GLN A 47 16.62 10.14 -0.72
N ILE A 48 16.39 8.84 -0.54
CA ILE A 48 15.57 8.32 0.56
C ILE A 48 16.08 8.73 1.95
N ASN A 49 17.40 8.74 2.14
CA ASN A 49 18.02 9.07 3.43
C ASN A 49 17.95 10.58 3.73
N THR A 50 17.98 11.42 2.71
CA THR A 50 17.98 12.89 2.86
C THR A 50 16.58 13.49 2.79
N LYS A 51 15.68 12.89 2.01
CA LYS A 51 14.32 13.38 1.71
C LYS A 51 13.24 12.37 2.08
N ARG A 52 13.41 11.67 3.21
CA ARG A 52 12.52 10.57 3.66
C ARG A 52 11.02 10.90 3.56
N ARG A 53 10.61 12.13 3.89
CA ARG A 53 9.20 12.58 3.83
C ARG A 53 8.58 12.47 2.43
N CYS A 54 9.37 12.58 1.36
CA CYS A 54 8.90 12.44 -0.02
C CYS A 54 8.49 11.00 -0.38
N PHE A 55 8.83 10.02 0.46
CA PHE A 55 8.57 8.60 0.26
C PHE A 55 7.50 8.06 1.24
N LEU A 56 6.89 8.95 2.04
CA LEU A 56 5.85 8.60 3.00
C LEU A 56 4.47 8.89 2.41
N PHE A 57 3.59 7.90 2.49
CA PHE A 57 2.23 7.97 1.99
C PHE A 57 1.24 7.74 3.12
N ILE A 58 0.06 8.31 2.95
CA ILE A 58 -1.11 7.99 3.75
C ILE A 58 -2.22 7.54 2.81
N LYS A 59 -2.85 6.42 3.14
CA LYS A 59 -3.99 5.90 2.37
C LYS A 59 -5.25 6.58 2.88
N LEU A 60 -5.79 7.50 2.10
CA LEU A 60 -7.08 8.09 2.40
C LEU A 60 -8.18 7.08 2.05
N LEU A 61 -8.98 6.70 3.04
CA LEU A 61 -10.25 6.02 2.76
C LEU A 61 -11.20 7.03 2.13
N ARG A 62 -11.48 6.85 0.84
CA ARG A 62 -12.61 7.50 0.20
C ARG A 62 -13.74 6.48 0.12
N GLU A 63 -14.85 6.76 0.79
CA GLU A 63 -16.10 6.04 0.52
C GLU A 63 -16.57 6.46 -0.87
N VAL A 64 -16.14 5.72 -1.89
CA VAL A 64 -16.69 5.87 -3.23
C VAL A 64 -18.01 5.11 -3.24
N LYS A 65 -19.14 5.80 -3.39
CA LYS A 65 -20.43 5.15 -3.69
C LYS A 65 -20.19 4.30 -4.94
N SER A 66 -20.18 2.98 -4.79
CA SER A 66 -19.78 1.99 -5.80
C SER A 66 -20.10 2.43 -7.23
N THR A 67 -19.12 3.02 -7.92
CA THR A 67 -19.19 3.23 -9.36
C THR A 67 -18.71 1.96 -10.02
N ARG A 68 -19.58 0.94 -10.02
CA ARG A 68 -19.54 -0.24 -10.90
C ARG A 68 -18.13 -0.65 -11.35
N LEU A 69 -17.28 -1.05 -10.41
CA LEU A 69 -16.28 -2.06 -10.73
C LEU A 69 -17.01 -3.39 -10.49
N THR A 70 -17.48 -4.01 -11.58
CA THR A 70 -17.83 -5.43 -11.55
C THR A 70 -16.64 -6.13 -10.90
N SER A 71 -16.91 -6.81 -9.79
CA SER A 71 -15.99 -7.65 -9.01
C SER A 71 -14.75 -8.02 -9.83
N CYS A 72 -13.54 -7.77 -9.31
CA CYS A 72 -12.37 -8.49 -9.80
C CYS A 72 -12.79 -9.95 -9.89
N SER A 73 -12.79 -10.51 -11.09
CA SER A 73 -13.14 -11.91 -11.31
C SER A 73 -12.15 -12.68 -10.46
N LYS A 74 -12.62 -13.21 -9.33
CA LYS A 74 -11.84 -14.17 -8.57
C LYS A 74 -11.58 -15.29 -9.56
N SER A 75 -10.36 -15.39 -10.04
CA SER A 75 -9.90 -16.64 -10.63
C SER A 75 -10.20 -17.69 -9.57
N GLU A 76 -11.00 -18.70 -9.90
CA GLU A 76 -11.38 -19.80 -9.01
C GLU A 76 -10.18 -20.71 -8.64
N LYS A 77 -8.96 -20.19 -8.75
CA LYS A 77 -7.70 -20.79 -8.33
C LYS A 77 -7.00 -19.93 -7.29
N ASP A 78 -7.76 -19.27 -6.42
CA ASP A 78 -7.21 -18.83 -5.14
C ASP A 78 -7.16 -20.09 -4.27
N ASP A 79 -6.00 -20.74 -4.29
CA ASP A 79 -5.66 -21.87 -3.44
C ASP A 79 -6.19 -21.55 -2.03
N GLN A 80 -7.05 -22.42 -1.52
CA GLN A 80 -7.42 -22.47 -0.12
C GLN A 80 -6.19 -22.91 0.68
N THR A 81 -5.14 -22.10 0.69
CA THR A 81 -4.10 -22.22 1.67
C THR A 81 -4.71 -21.66 2.94
N GLU A 82 -5.19 -22.56 3.78
CA GLU A 82 -5.74 -22.24 5.08
C GLU A 82 -4.72 -21.35 5.81
N LEU A 83 -5.03 -20.05 5.95
CA LEU A 83 -4.15 -19.15 6.67
C LEU A 83 -4.01 -19.70 8.10
N ASP A 84 -2.77 -19.95 8.50
CA ASP A 84 -2.44 -20.37 9.85
C ASP A 84 -3.05 -19.39 10.88
N LEU A 85 -3.41 -19.91 12.05
CA LEU A 85 -4.11 -19.19 13.10
C LEU A 85 -3.35 -17.92 13.51
N GLU A 86 -2.02 -17.96 13.48
CA GLU A 86 -1.17 -16.82 13.81
C GLU A 86 -1.29 -15.71 12.75
N SER A 87 -1.33 -16.08 11.47
CA SER A 87 -1.53 -15.14 10.36
C SER A 87 -2.90 -14.47 10.42
N LYS A 88 -3.95 -15.22 10.77
CA LYS A 88 -5.30 -14.68 11.01
C LYS A 88 -5.30 -13.68 12.17
N ARG A 89 -4.61 -14.02 13.27
CA ARG A 89 -4.48 -13.15 14.44
C ARG A 89 -3.71 -11.86 14.14
N GLN A 90 -2.60 -11.95 13.40
CA GLN A 90 -1.82 -10.79 12.98
C GLN A 90 -2.64 -9.85 12.08
N ARG A 91 -3.41 -10.42 11.15
CA ARG A 91 -4.29 -9.64 10.26
C ARG A 91 -5.39 -8.92 11.06
N TYR A 92 -6.00 -9.61 12.02
CA TYR A 92 -6.99 -9.00 12.91
C TYR A 92 -6.40 -7.83 13.71
N LEU A 93 -5.21 -8.01 14.31
CA LEU A 93 -4.54 -6.94 15.05
C LEU A 93 -4.20 -5.75 14.17
N TYR A 94 -3.71 -6.00 12.95
CA TYR A 94 -3.45 -4.97 11.96
C TYR A 94 -4.73 -4.18 11.63
N ASP A 95 -5.85 -4.87 11.42
CA ASP A 95 -7.12 -4.22 11.09
C ASP A 95 -7.64 -3.35 12.25
N VAL A 96 -7.53 -3.81 13.50
CA VAL A 96 -7.90 -3.01 14.69
C VAL A 96 -7.05 -1.74 14.81
N VAL A 97 -5.72 -1.87 14.67
CA VAL A 97 -4.80 -0.71 14.73
C VAL A 97 -5.10 0.25 13.59
N ARG A 98 -5.35 -0.28 12.39
CA ARG A 98 -5.70 0.49 11.20
C ARG A 98 -6.99 1.27 11.41
N GLU A 99 -8.06 0.65 11.89
CA GLU A 99 -9.32 1.35 12.15
C GLU A 99 -9.19 2.41 13.26
N SER A 100 -8.43 2.13 14.32
CA SER A 100 -8.14 3.12 15.37
C SER A 100 -7.33 4.31 14.87
N LEU A 101 -6.43 4.10 13.90
CA LEU A 101 -5.68 5.17 13.28
C LEU A 101 -6.58 6.00 12.36
N LEU A 102 -7.39 5.33 11.55
CA LEU A 102 -8.27 5.96 10.58
C LEU A 102 -9.37 6.78 11.26
N SER A 103 -9.91 6.34 12.40
CA SER A 103 -10.89 7.11 13.17
C SER A 103 -10.35 8.47 13.64
N ARG A 104 -9.03 8.57 13.88
CA ARG A 104 -8.37 9.83 14.29
C ARG A 104 -8.06 10.77 13.13
N ILE A 105 -8.09 10.27 11.89
CA ILE A 105 -7.69 11.03 10.69
C ILE A 105 -8.90 11.39 9.82
N ARG A 106 -10.05 10.73 10.01
CA ARG A 106 -11.30 11.12 9.34
C ARG A 106 -11.63 12.57 9.71
N ALA A 107 -11.59 13.44 8.71
CA ALA A 107 -12.13 14.78 8.82
C ALA A 107 -13.65 14.65 8.99
N THR A 108 -14.18 15.03 10.15
CA THR A 108 -15.61 15.26 10.32
C THR A 108 -15.99 16.46 9.48
N THR A 109 -16.85 16.26 8.49
CA THR A 109 -17.56 17.34 7.78
C THR A 109 -18.57 17.99 8.70
#